data_AF-A0A7V1ZJV2-F1
#
_entry.id   AF-A0A7V1ZJV2-F1
#
_cell.length_a   1.000
_cell.length_b   1.000
_cell.length_c   1.000
_cell.angle_alpha   90.00
_cell.angle_beta   90.00
_cell.angle_gamma   90.00
#
_symmetry.space_group_name_H-M   'P 1'
#
loop_
_entity.id
_entity.type
_entity.pdbx_description
1 polymer ?
#
loop_
_entity_poly.entity_id
_entity_poly.type
_entity_poly.pdbx_seq_one_letter_code
_entity_poly.pdbx_strand_id
1 'polypeptide(L)'
;MKFKADFIFRKKKKEKEFKLDFLLREGAGFDKLVALIESNPQYVFKITKREKIDKRKKRSKDEGWVEVTHKKYKGKILLSKNNGVCKATVTDNTDSSKLIGAWTSWLARNASGLISGLDIRFE
;
A
#
# COMPACT_ATOMS: atom_id res chain seq x y z
N MET A 1 -4.95 3.17 52.62
CA MET A 1 -4.49 3.61 51.29
C MET A 1 -4.49 2.42 50.35
N LYS A 2 -5.31 2.42 49.29
CA LYS A 2 -5.34 1.35 48.28
C LYS A 2 -4.71 1.88 46.99
N PHE A 3 -3.47 1.49 46.71
CA PHE A 3 -2.86 1.71 45.40
C PHE A 3 -3.40 0.66 44.43
N LYS A 4 -4.26 1.08 43.50
CA LYS A 4 -4.57 0.28 42.30
C LYS A 4 -3.36 0.37 41.39
N ALA A 5 -2.63 -0.73 41.24
CA ALA A 5 -1.66 -0.89 40.19
C ALA A 5 -2.42 -1.00 38.86
N ASP A 6 -2.46 0.10 38.10
CA ASP A 6 -2.91 0.08 36.72
C ASP A 6 -1.88 -0.70 35.88
N PHE A 7 -2.09 -2.01 35.79
CA PHE A 7 -1.41 -2.88 34.85
C PHE A 7 -1.85 -2.48 33.43
N ILE A 8 -1.11 -1.55 32.82
CA ILE A 8 -1.25 -1.24 31.40
C ILE A 8 -0.69 -2.42 30.61
N PHE A 9 -1.56 -3.39 30.31
CA PHE A 9 -1.28 -4.47 29.38
C PHE A 9 -1.17 -3.87 27.98
N ARG A 10 0.01 -3.34 27.64
CA ARG A 10 0.34 -2.89 26.29
C ARG A 10 0.41 -4.14 25.41
N LYS A 11 -0.74 -4.66 24.95
CA LYS A 11 -0.80 -5.71 23.92
C LYS A 11 0.07 -5.22 22.77
N LYS A 12 1.24 -5.84 22.57
CA LYS A 12 2.02 -5.66 21.34
C LYS A 12 1.11 -6.08 20.20
N LYS A 13 0.58 -5.09 19.48
CA LYS A 13 -0.23 -5.34 18.28
C LYS A 13 0.63 -6.13 17.31
N LYS A 14 0.19 -7.33 16.95
CA LYS A 14 0.83 -8.09 15.86
C LYS A 14 0.52 -7.34 14.58
N GLU A 15 1.56 -6.76 13.97
CA GLU A 15 1.48 -6.22 12.62
C GLU A 15 1.17 -7.39 11.68
N LYS A 16 0.19 -7.20 10.78
CA LYS A 16 -0.14 -8.18 9.75
C LYS A 16 0.41 -7.68 8.43
N GLU A 17 1.12 -8.54 7.71
CA GLU A 17 1.62 -8.22 6.38
C GLU A 17 0.76 -8.92 5.33
N PHE A 18 0.33 -8.18 4.32
CA PHE A 18 -0.39 -8.71 3.16
C PHE A 18 0.41 -8.40 1.92
N LYS A 19 0.60 -9.39 1.05
CA LYS A 19 1.24 -9.20 -0.24
C LYS A 19 0.18 -9.26 -1.33
N LEU A 20 0.15 -8.25 -2.19
CA LEU A 20 -0.73 -8.19 -3.34
C LEU A 20 0.09 -8.06 -4.60
N ASP A 21 -0.19 -8.89 -5.59
CA ASP A 21 0.36 -8.74 -6.93
C ASP A 21 -0.80 -8.32 -7.85
N PHE A 22 -0.64 -7.20 -8.55
CA PHE A 22 -1.58 -6.72 -9.55
C PHE A 22 -1.00 -6.93 -10.95
N LEU A 23 -1.81 -7.53 -11.80
CA LEU A 23 -1.55 -7.57 -13.23
C LEU A 23 -2.10 -6.27 -13.84
N LEU A 24 -1.21 -5.50 -14.44
CA LEU A 24 -1.57 -4.26 -15.13
C LEU A 24 -1.93 -4.58 -16.58
N ARG A 25 -2.96 -3.91 -17.11
CA ARG A 25 -3.38 -4.08 -18.51
C ARG A 25 -2.35 -3.58 -19.52
N GLU A 26 -1.52 -2.61 -19.12
CA GLU A 26 -0.57 -1.93 -19.99
C GLU A 26 0.77 -1.70 -19.28
N GLY A 27 1.87 -1.61 -20.03
CA GLY A 27 3.22 -1.42 -19.48
C GLY A 27 3.42 -0.12 -18.68
N ALA A 28 2.56 0.88 -18.88
CA ALA A 28 2.55 2.15 -18.14
C ALA A 28 1.57 2.15 -16.93
N GLY A 29 0.96 1.01 -16.59
CA GLY A 29 -0.09 0.94 -15.56
C GLY A 29 0.38 1.35 -14.16
N PHE A 30 1.67 1.19 -13.84
CA PHE A 30 2.24 1.60 -12.56
C PHE A 30 2.23 3.12 -12.39
N ASP A 31 2.75 3.86 -13.38
CA ASP A 31 2.77 5.32 -13.33
C ASP A 31 1.36 5.90 -13.35
N LYS A 32 0.45 5.29 -14.12
CA LYS A 32 -0.98 5.64 -14.12
C LYS A 32 -1.63 5.41 -12.76
N LEU A 33 -1.30 4.31 -12.08
CA LEU A 33 -1.80 4.03 -10.72
C LEU A 33 -1.27 5.04 -9.71
N VAL A 34 0.01 5.37 -9.76
CA VAL A 34 0.62 6.41 -8.91
C VAL A 34 -0.07 7.76 -9.14
N ALA A 35 -0.24 8.18 -10.40
CA ALA A 35 -0.93 9.41 -10.75
C ALA A 35 -2.40 9.42 -10.31
N LEU A 36 -3.08 8.26 -10.35
CA LEU A 36 -4.44 8.11 -9.84
C LEU A 36 -4.53 8.29 -8.32
N ILE A 37 -3.55 7.79 -7.58
CA ILE A 37 -3.47 7.99 -6.12
C ILE A 37 -3.21 9.47 -5.80
N GLU A 38 -2.30 10.12 -6.53
CA GLU A 38 -1.96 11.54 -6.35
C GLU A 38 -3.10 12.48 -6.73
N SER A 39 -3.86 12.16 -7.78
CA SER A 39 -4.97 12.99 -8.27
C SER A 39 -6.26 12.86 -7.46
N ASN A 40 -6.31 11.96 -6.47
CA ASN A 40 -7.52 11.70 -5.71
C ASN A 40 -7.90 12.89 -4.80
N PRO A 41 -9.02 13.59 -5.07
CA PRO A 41 -9.41 14.82 -4.36
C PRO A 41 -9.82 14.59 -2.91
N GLN A 42 -10.08 13.34 -2.48
CA GLN A 42 -10.52 13.03 -1.12
C GLN A 42 -9.39 12.64 -0.15
N TYR A 43 -8.12 12.65 -0.57
CA TYR A 43 -6.94 12.39 0.29
C TYR A 43 -7.02 11.10 1.15
N VAL A 44 -7.78 10.10 0.73
CA VAL A 44 -7.98 8.84 1.48
C VAL A 44 -6.65 8.10 1.59
N PHE A 45 -5.89 8.08 0.49
CA PHE A 45 -4.52 7.59 0.41
C PHE A 45 -3.59 8.72 0.01
N LYS A 46 -2.41 8.79 0.63
CA LYS A 46 -1.38 9.79 0.36
C LYS A 46 -0.04 9.13 0.16
N ILE A 47 0.67 9.55 -0.88
CA ILE A 47 2.06 9.15 -1.11
C ILE A 47 2.96 9.91 -0.14
N THR A 48 3.72 9.17 0.68
CA THR A 48 4.63 9.73 1.70
C THR A 48 6.08 9.69 1.26
N LYS A 49 6.45 8.73 0.40
CA LYS A 49 7.81 8.58 -0.12
C LYS A 49 7.79 7.99 -1.52
N ARG A 50 8.68 8.49 -2.35
CA ARG A 50 8.97 7.97 -3.69
C ARG A 50 10.48 7.90 -3.84
N GLU A 51 10.99 6.83 -4.43
CA GLU A 51 12.41 6.79 -4.77
C GLU A 51 12.74 7.88 -5.79
N LYS A 52 13.78 8.68 -5.53
CA LYS A 52 14.31 9.59 -6.54
C LYS A 52 14.95 8.73 -7.62
N ILE A 53 14.33 8.74 -8.80
CA ILE A 53 14.82 8.06 -10.01
C ILE A 53 16.25 8.53 -10.28
N ASP A 54 17.23 7.68 -9.99
CA ASP A 54 18.59 7.90 -10.47
C ASP A 54 18.61 7.56 -11.96
N LYS A 55 18.47 8.59 -12.81
CA LYS A 55 18.35 8.48 -14.28
C LYS A 55 19.52 7.73 -14.93
N ARG A 56 20.61 7.48 -14.19
CA ARG A 56 21.84 6.83 -14.65
C ARG A 56 21.80 5.30 -14.61
N LYS A 57 20.93 4.68 -13.80
CA LYS A 57 20.85 3.20 -13.69
C LYS A 57 19.60 2.66 -14.38
N LYS A 58 19.79 1.91 -15.48
CA LYS A 58 18.71 1.27 -16.26
C LYS A 58 17.77 0.41 -15.39
N ARG A 59 18.32 -0.32 -14.40
CA ARG A 59 17.56 -1.09 -13.39
C ARG A 59 16.63 -0.24 -12.51
N SER A 60 17.02 1.00 -12.16
CA SER A 60 16.20 1.90 -11.33
C SER A 60 14.96 2.46 -12.05
N LYS A 61 14.92 2.40 -13.39
CA LYS A 61 13.70 2.74 -14.15
C LYS A 61 12.63 1.65 -14.04
N ASP A 62 13.04 0.40 -13.86
CA ASP A 62 12.15 -0.76 -13.94
C ASP A 62 11.55 -1.16 -12.59
N GLU A 63 12.21 -0.81 -11.47
CA GLU A 63 11.88 -1.31 -10.13
C GLU A 63 11.15 -0.32 -9.19
N GLY A 64 10.90 0.92 -9.66
CA GLY A 64 10.48 2.04 -8.81
C GLY A 64 9.40 1.74 -7.76
N TRP A 65 9.51 2.39 -6.60
CA TRP A 65 8.60 2.18 -5.47
C TRP A 65 8.01 3.48 -4.89
N VAL A 66 6.81 3.36 -4.31
CA VAL A 66 6.14 4.42 -3.55
C VAL A 66 5.58 3.88 -2.23
N GLU A 67 5.73 4.65 -1.15
CA GLU A 67 5.02 4.42 0.12
C GLU A 67 3.72 5.20 0.11
N VAL A 68 2.62 4.51 0.35
CA VAL A 68 1.27 5.03 0.43
C VAL A 68 0.74 4.81 1.85
N THR A 69 0.09 5.82 2.40
CA THR A 69 -0.52 5.76 3.73
C THR A 69 -1.98 6.15 3.66
N HIS A 70 -2.82 5.51 4.47
CA HIS A 70 -4.23 5.85 4.57
C HIS A 70 -4.46 6.92 5.64
N LYS A 71 -5.30 7.93 5.36
CA LYS A 71 -5.55 9.06 6.26
C LYS A 71 -6.02 8.64 7.67
N LYS A 72 -6.84 7.58 7.75
CA LYS A 72 -7.41 7.08 9.01
C LYS A 72 -6.65 5.88 9.60
N TYR A 73 -5.99 5.09 8.77
CA TYR A 73 -5.38 3.82 9.18
C TYR A 73 -3.87 3.97 9.06
N LYS A 74 -3.17 4.01 10.20
CA LYS A 74 -1.73 4.33 10.28
C LYS A 74 -0.78 3.23 9.77
N GLY A 75 -1.27 2.28 9.00
CA GLY A 75 -0.40 1.28 8.35
C GLY A 75 0.18 1.82 7.05
N LYS A 76 1.06 1.02 6.44
CA LYS A 76 1.81 1.40 5.24
C LYS A 76 1.49 0.46 4.09
N ILE A 77 1.45 1.01 2.89
CA ILE A 77 1.30 0.27 1.65
C ILE A 77 2.52 0.61 0.80
N LEU A 78 3.42 -0.34 0.63
CA LEU A 78 4.59 -0.22 -0.22
C LEU A 78 4.25 -0.74 -1.60
N LEU A 79 4.16 0.13 -2.60
CA LEU A 79 4.00 -0.27 -3.99
C LEU A 79 5.38 -0.35 -4.65
N SER A 80 5.63 -1.39 -5.42
CA SER A 80 6.82 -1.53 -6.26
C SER A 80 6.46 -2.12 -7.61
N LYS A 81 7.29 -1.84 -8.61
CA LYS A 81 7.19 -2.48 -9.93
C LYS A 81 8.29 -3.53 -10.04
N ASN A 82 7.98 -4.68 -10.63
CA ASN A 82 9.00 -5.65 -11.03
C ASN A 82 8.53 -6.38 -12.29
N ASN A 83 9.29 -6.27 -13.39
CA ASN A 83 9.05 -6.99 -14.65
C ASN A 83 7.60 -6.87 -15.18
N GLY A 84 6.98 -5.69 -15.08
CA GLY A 84 5.61 -5.45 -15.54
C GLY A 84 4.50 -5.80 -14.54
N VAL A 85 4.85 -6.45 -13.43
CA VAL A 85 3.94 -6.70 -12.30
C VAL A 85 4.07 -5.58 -11.29
N CYS A 86 2.94 -5.03 -10.85
CA CYS A 86 2.90 -4.12 -9.70
C CYS A 86 2.67 -4.94 -8.44
N LYS A 87 3.52 -4.79 -7.44
CA LYS A 87 3.40 -5.45 -6.15
C LYS A 87 3.04 -4.43 -5.08
N ALA A 88 2.17 -4.79 -4.16
CA ALA A 88 1.92 -4.05 -2.94
C ALA A 88 2.20 -4.92 -1.72
N THR A 89 2.99 -4.39 -0.79
CA THR A 89 3.09 -4.92 0.56
C THR A 89 2.31 -4.01 1.49
N VAL A 90 1.27 -4.54 2.13
CA VAL A 90 0.42 -3.81 3.07
C VAL A 90 0.75 -4.25 4.48
N THR A 91 1.39 -3.38 5.25
CA THR A 91 1.60 -3.55 6.68
C THR A 91 0.43 -2.93 7.42
N ASP A 92 -0.51 -3.77 7.85
CA ASP A 92 -1.73 -3.36 8.53
C ASP A 92 -1.59 -3.46 10.05
N ASN A 93 -1.67 -2.30 10.72
CA ASN A 93 -1.61 -2.17 12.18
C ASN A 93 -3.00 -2.01 12.81
N THR A 94 -4.07 -2.26 12.05
CA THR A 94 -5.46 -2.24 12.52
C THR A 94 -5.91 -3.61 13.00
N ASP A 95 -6.81 -3.65 13.99
CA ASP A 95 -7.24 -4.91 14.65
C ASP A 95 -8.05 -5.85 13.75
N SER A 96 -8.52 -5.35 12.60
CA SER A 96 -9.52 -6.01 11.75
C SER A 96 -9.17 -5.93 10.27
N SER A 97 -7.87 -5.80 9.94
CA SER A 97 -7.43 -5.79 8.53
C SER A 97 -8.11 -4.68 7.70
N LYS A 98 -8.37 -3.53 8.35
CA LYS A 98 -9.14 -2.43 7.77
C LYS A 98 -8.35 -1.68 6.70
N LEU A 99 -7.02 -1.63 6.81
CA LEU A 99 -6.19 -0.97 5.80
C LEU A 99 -6.19 -1.77 4.51
N ILE A 100 -5.98 -3.09 4.59
CA ILE A 100 -6.00 -3.95 3.40
C ILE A 100 -7.39 -3.93 2.75
N GLY A 101 -8.46 -4.00 3.54
CA GLY A 101 -9.83 -3.91 3.01
C GLY A 101 -10.15 -2.56 2.36
N ALA A 102 -9.72 -1.45 2.96
CA ALA A 102 -9.87 -0.13 2.36
C ALA A 102 -9.06 0.00 1.07
N TRP A 103 -7.85 -0.55 1.04
CA TRP A 103 -6.96 -0.53 -0.11
C TRP A 103 -7.54 -1.31 -1.29
N THR A 104 -7.96 -2.56 -1.08
CA THR A 104 -8.55 -3.39 -2.14
C THR A 104 -9.86 -2.80 -2.65
N SER A 105 -10.73 -2.29 -1.77
CA SER A 105 -11.99 -1.63 -2.16
C SER A 105 -11.72 -0.37 -2.99
N TRP A 106 -10.71 0.41 -2.63
CA TRP A 106 -10.33 1.59 -3.39
C TRP A 106 -9.78 1.23 -4.77
N LEU A 107 -8.92 0.21 -4.86
CA LEU A 107 -8.41 -0.29 -6.13
C LEU A 107 -9.52 -0.80 -7.05
N ALA A 108 -10.45 -1.60 -6.53
CA ALA A 108 -11.57 -2.13 -7.30
C ALA A 108 -12.47 -1.00 -7.85
N ARG A 109 -12.67 0.07 -7.08
CA ARG A 109 -13.51 1.20 -7.49
C ARG A 109 -12.82 2.14 -8.48
N ASN A 110 -11.54 2.44 -8.29
CA ASN A 110 -10.87 3.53 -8.99
C ASN A 110 -9.87 3.04 -10.06
N ALA A 111 -9.30 1.86 -9.89
CA ALA A 111 -8.24 1.32 -10.74
C ALA A 111 -8.69 0.10 -11.57
N SER A 112 -9.99 -0.21 -11.65
CA SER A 112 -10.54 -1.32 -12.42
C SER A 112 -10.23 -1.25 -13.93
N GLY A 113 -10.07 -0.04 -14.46
CA GLY A 113 -9.63 0.18 -15.84
C GLY A 113 -8.13 -0.02 -16.06
N LEU A 114 -7.32 -0.06 -14.99
CA LEU A 114 -5.86 -0.22 -15.05
C LEU A 114 -5.42 -1.65 -14.70
N ILE A 115 -6.16 -2.31 -13.81
CA ILE A 115 -5.84 -3.63 -13.27
C ILE A 115 -6.68 -4.69 -14.00
N SER A 116 -6.04 -5.77 -14.44
CA SER A 116 -6.70 -6.94 -15.06
C SER A 116 -6.90 -8.10 -14.08
N GLY A 117 -6.08 -8.16 -13.02
CA GLY A 117 -6.16 -9.21 -12.01
C GLY A 117 -5.43 -8.80 -10.72
N LEU A 118 -5.85 -9.38 -9.61
CA LEU A 118 -5.35 -9.09 -8.28
C LEU A 118 -5.24 -10.41 -7.51
N ASP A 119 -4.02 -10.76 -7.11
CA ASP A 119 -3.73 -11.91 -6.25
C ASP A 119 -3.37 -11.40 -4.85
N ILE A 120 -3.98 -11.98 -3.81
CA ILE A 120 -3.76 -11.59 -2.40
C ILE A 120 -3.20 -12.80 -1.65
N ARG A 121 -2.03 -12.61 -1.03
CA ARG A 121 -1.38 -13.60 -0.18
C ARG A 121 -1.32 -13.10 1.26
N PHE A 122 -1.63 -14.02 2.17
CA PHE A 122 -1.67 -13.80 3.62
C PHE A 122 -0.42 -14.47 4.21
N GLU A 123 0.43 -13.69 4.88
CA GLU A 123 1.62 -14.19 5.60
C GLU A 123 1.50 -13.93 7.11
#